data_AF-A0A1H7ITV1-F1
#
_entry.id   AF-A0A1H7ITV1-F1
#
_cell.length_a   1.000
_cell.length_b   1.000
_cell.length_c   1.000
_cell.angle_alpha   90.00
_cell.angle_beta   90.00
_cell.angle_gamma   90.00
#
_symmetry.space_group_name_H-M   'P 1'
#
loop_
_entity.id
_entity.type
_entity.pdbx_description
1 polymer ?
#
loop_
_entity_poly.entity_id
_entity_poly.type
_entity_poly.pdbx_seq_one_letter_code
_entity_poly.pdbx_strand_id
1 'polypeptide(L)' 'ILLTLLETCKQNGVNPRHYLIDVLERIQDHPSNRLHELLPYHWEPRTQACGENASGE' A
#
# COMPACT_ATOMS: atom_id res chain seq x y z
N ILE A 1 14.21 -7.09 8.86
CA ILE A 1 12.96 -7.54 8.20
C ILE A 1 12.05 -6.35 7.85
N LEU A 2 11.68 -5.49 8.80
CA LEU A 2 10.83 -4.30 8.52
C LEU A 2 11.55 -3.23 7.65
N LEU A 3 12.84 -2.99 7.91
CA LEU A 3 13.65 -2.00 7.19
C LEU A 3 13.79 -2.31 5.70
N THR A 4 13.97 -3.58 5.34
CA THR A 4 14.02 -4.05 3.94
C THR A 4 12.70 -3.83 3.19
N LEU A 5 11.56 -3.97 3.87
CA LEU A 5 10.25 -3.68 3.29
C LEU A 5 10.08 -2.17 3.06
N LEU A 6 10.51 -1.36 4.05
CA LEU A 6 10.51 0.10 3.96
C LEU A 6 11.37 0.61 2.80
N GLU A 7 12.55 0.05 2.64
CA GLU A 7 13.46 0.32 1.53
C GLU A 7 12.79 0.01 0.18
N THR A 8 12.08 -1.13 0.12
CA THR A 8 11.35 -1.55 -1.09
C THR A 8 10.20 -0.58 -1.40
N CYS A 9 9.44 -0.14 -0.40
CA CYS A 9 8.41 0.90 -0.61
C CYS A 9 9.02 2.17 -1.21
N LYS A 10 10.17 2.61 -0.67
CA LYS A 10 10.87 3.80 -1.16
C LYS A 10 11.36 3.65 -2.60
N GLN A 11 11.88 2.48 -2.97
CA GLN A 11 12.29 2.16 -4.34
C GLN A 11 11.11 2.13 -5.32
N ASN A 12 9.91 1.78 -4.85
CA ASN A 12 8.68 1.77 -5.66
C ASN A 12 7.96 3.13 -5.67
N GLY A 13 8.52 4.17 -5.05
CA GLY A 13 7.86 5.48 -4.92
C GLY A 13 6.61 5.46 -4.02
N VAL A 14 6.42 4.38 -3.25
CA VAL A 14 5.29 4.17 -2.36
C VAL A 14 5.58 4.80 -1.01
N ASN A 15 4.65 5.61 -0.50
CA ASN A 15 4.74 6.15 0.85
C ASN A 15 4.63 5.02 1.88
N PRO A 16 5.71 4.69 2.61
CA PRO A 16 5.74 3.51 3.46
C PRO A 16 4.73 3.58 4.62
N ARG A 17 4.49 4.79 5.13
CA ARG A 17 3.52 5.02 6.21
C ARG A 17 2.09 4.74 5.73
N HIS A 18 1.75 5.21 4.54
CA HIS A 18 0.42 5.04 3.95
C HIS A 18 0.17 3.58 3.59
N TYR A 19 1.17 2.94 2.97
CA TYR A 19 1.19 1.51 2.69
C TYR A 19 0.97 0.69 3.96
N LEU A 20 1.70 0.96 5.04
CA LEU A 20 1.61 0.16 6.26
C LEU A 20 0.23 0.25 6.90
N ILE A 21 -0.37 1.43 6.93
CA ILE A 21 -1.73 1.62 7.49
C ILE A 21 -2.75 0.83 6.67
N ASP A 22 -2.74 1.01 5.34
CA ASP A 22 -3.70 0.33 4.45
C ASP A 22 -3.51 -1.20 4.45
N VAL A 23 -2.26 -1.68 4.52
CA VAL A 23 -1.97 -3.13 4.65
C VAL A 23 -2.42 -3.67 6.00
N LEU A 24 -2.19 -2.97 7.12
CA LEU A 24 -2.63 -3.40 8.43
C LEU A 24 -4.17 -3.39 8.58
N GLU A 25 -4.86 -2.48 7.90
CA GLU A 25 -6.33 -2.49 7.85
C GLU A 25 -6.84 -3.63 6.95
N ARG A 26 -6.25 -3.81 5.76
CA ARG A 26 -6.66 -4.87 4.84
C ARG A 26 -6.35 -6.26 5.34
N ILE A 27 -5.23 -6.49 6.02
CA ILE A 27 -4.78 -7.84 6.40
C ILE A 27 -5.74 -8.54 7.37
N GLN A 28 -6.58 -7.78 8.08
CA GLN A 28 -7.63 -8.33 8.95
C GLN A 28 -8.76 -8.99 8.15
N ASP A 29 -9.11 -8.42 6.99
CA ASP A 29 -10.18 -8.90 6.09
C ASP A 29 -9.64 -9.68 4.87
N HIS A 30 -8.31 -9.77 4.71
CA HIS A 30 -7.68 -10.32 3.52
C HIS A 30 -7.11 -11.73 3.75
N PRO A 31 -7.42 -12.71 2.89
CA PRO A 31 -6.92 -14.07 3.05
C PRO A 31 -5.40 -14.13 2.86
N SER A 32 -4.70 -14.87 3.73
CA SER A 32 -3.23 -15.00 3.73
C SER A 32 -2.65 -15.48 2.39
N ASN A 33 -3.44 -16.19 1.58
CA ASN A 33 -3.04 -16.66 0.26
C ASN A 33 -2.87 -15.52 -0.77
N ARG A 34 -3.36 -14.31 -0.49
CA ARG A 34 -3.26 -13.12 -1.36
C ARG A 34 -2.40 -12.00 -0.76
N LEU A 35 -1.65 -12.28 0.30
CA LEU A 35 -0.73 -11.32 0.91
C LEU A 35 0.32 -10.77 -0.08
N HIS A 36 0.62 -11.52 -1.14
CA HIS A 36 1.51 -11.09 -2.21
C HIS A 36 0.95 -9.92 -3.04
N GLU A 37 -0.37 -9.75 -3.11
CA GLU A 37 -1.03 -8.58 -3.73
C GLU A 37 -0.82 -7.32 -2.88
N LEU A 38 -0.60 -7.48 -1.58
CA LEU A 38 -0.31 -6.39 -0.65
C LEU A 38 1.16 -6.01 -0.61
N LEU A 39 2.04 -6.62 -1.41
CA LEU A 39 3.45 -6.23 -1.49
C LEU A 39 3.59 -4.85 -2.14
N PRO A 40 4.61 -4.06 -1.79
CA PRO A 40 4.76 -2.68 -2.27
C PRO A 40 4.91 -2.54 -3.79
N TYR A 41 5.20 -3.62 -4.51
CA TYR A 41 5.23 -3.66 -5.99
C TYR A 41 3.83 -3.84 -6.62
N HIS A 42 2.91 -4.53 -5.93
CA HIS A 42 1.53 -4.79 -6.40
C HIS A 42 0.48 -3.98 -5.63
N TRP A 43 0.90 -3.22 -4.62
CA TRP A 43 -0.01 -2.51 -3.75
C TRP A 43 -0.64 -1.32 -4.48
N GLU A 44 -1.95 -1.42 -4.65
CA GLU A 44 -2.78 -0.30 -5.07
C GLU A 44 -3.49 0.30 -3.85
N PRO A 45 -3.26 1.59 -3.55
CA PRO A 45 -3.98 2.27 -2.47
C PRO A 45 -5.47 2.17 -2.76
N ARG A 46 -6.27 1.98 -1.71
CA ARG A 46 -7.71 1.87 -1.88
C ARG A 46 -8.10 3.27 -2.26
N THR A 47 -8.36 3.51 -3.54
CA THR A 47 -8.98 4.76 -3.96
C THR A 47 -10.34 4.71 -3.30
N GLN A 48 -10.41 5.33 -2.13
CA GLN A 48 -11.64 5.58 -1.43
C GLN A 48 -12.40 6.49 -2.38
N ALA A 49 -13.32 5.89 -3.12
CA ALA A 49 -14.20 6.60 -4.02
C ALA A 49 -15.12 7.50 -3.17
N CYS A 50 -14.61 8.65 -2.78
CA CYS A 50 -15.37 9.83 -2.41
C CYS A 50 -14.52 11.02 -2.87
N GLY A 51 -14.89 11.54 -4.04
CA GLY A 51 -14.00 12.33 -4.89
C GLY A 51 -13.70 13.72 -4.38
N GLU A 52 -12.51 14.22 -4.74
CA GLU A 52 -12.29 15.62 -5.08
C GLU A 52 -11.01 15.72 -5.92
N ASN A 53 -11.20 15.92 -7.20
CA ASN A 53 -10.37 16.66 -8.14
C ASN A 53 -9.32 17.60 -7.51
N ALA A 54 -8.04 17.24 -7.58
CA ALA A 54 -6.90 18.18 -7.62
C ALA A 54 -5.64 17.50 -8.19
N SER A 55 -5.19 18.00 -9.35
CA SER A 55 -3.82 18.30 -9.82
C SER A 55 -2.64 17.36 -9.45
N GLY A 56 -1.67 17.06 -10.32
CA GLY A 56 -1.24 17.58 -11.62
C GLY A 56 -0.49 16.48 -12.38
N GLU A 57 -0.28 16.59 -13.69
CA GLU A 57 0.94 17.19 -14.28
C GLU A 57 2.24 16.57 -13.77
#